data_AF-A0A4R8IJN8-F1
#
_entry.id   AF-A0A4R8IJN8-F1
#
_cell.length_a   1.000
_cell.length_b   1.000
_cell.length_c   1.000
_cell.angle_alpha   90.00
_cell.angle_beta   90.00
_cell.angle_gamma   90.00
#
_symmetry.space_group_name_H-M   'P 1'
#
loop_
_entity.id
_entity.type
_entity.pdbx_description
1 polymer ?
#
loop_
_entity_poly.entity_id
_entity_poly.type
_entity_poly.pdbx_seq_one_letter_code
_entity_poly.pdbx_strand_id
1 'polypeptide(L)'
;MNLEKVIFAFFIVLALTINFGFFIGDIDNPDHHNVYELYAALVISLIATVLKFGDRTHIGAVLLATSLVADVQLIIAAVIWGVVEHVTQTGMTPHVMAAIVSLSGGALLANITSVVLFVIETSMMRR
;
A
#
# COMPACT_ATOMS: atom_id res chain seq x y z
N MET A 1 -23.99 8.52 -11.98
CA MET A 1 -22.64 8.09 -11.52
C MET A 1 -22.84 7.12 -10.37
N ASN A 2 -22.17 5.96 -10.36
CA ASN A 2 -22.32 4.98 -9.29
C ASN A 2 -21.32 5.32 -8.16
N LEU A 3 -21.82 5.75 -7.00
CA LEU A 3 -21.02 6.20 -5.86
C LEU A 3 -20.11 5.09 -5.31
N GLU A 4 -20.57 3.84 -5.32
CA GLU A 4 -19.80 2.68 -4.88
C GLU A 4 -18.50 2.53 -5.69
N LYS A 5 -18.60 2.66 -7.02
CA LYS A 5 -17.43 2.60 -7.91
C LYS A 5 -16.47 3.78 -7.71
N VAL A 6 -17.00 4.96 -7.37
CA VAL A 6 -16.18 6.14 -7.08
C VAL A 6 -15.39 5.93 -5.80
N ILE A 7 -16.04 5.44 -4.73
CA ILE A 7 -15.39 5.15 -3.45
C ILE A 7 -14.31 4.07 -3.63
N PHE A 8 -14.62 3.00 -4.37
CA PHE A 8 -13.67 1.94 -4.67
C PHE A 8 -12.41 2.47 -5.39
N ALA A 9 -12.60 3.21 -6.49
CA ALA A 9 -11.50 3.79 -7.24
C ALA A 9 -10.69 4.78 -6.41
N PHE A 10 -11.37 5.59 -5.58
CA PHE A 10 -10.73 6.55 -4.68
C PHE A 10 -9.76 5.86 -3.73
N PHE A 11 -10.17 4.81 -3.02
CA PHE A 11 -9.31 4.13 -2.06
C PHE A 11 -8.14 3.39 -2.73
N ILE A 12 -8.36 2.78 -3.90
CA ILE A 12 -7.27 2.12 -4.64
C ILE A 12 -6.20 3.14 -5.05
N VAL A 13 -6.61 4.28 -5.62
CA VAL A 13 -5.67 5.32 -6.06
C VAL A 13 -5.01 5.99 -4.85
N LEU A 14 -5.76 6.26 -3.78
CA LEU A 14 -5.24 6.87 -2.56
C LEU A 14 -4.19 5.97 -1.89
N ALA A 15 -4.44 4.65 -1.81
CA ALA A 15 -3.50 3.67 -1.26
C ALA A 15 -2.18 3.70 -2.05
N LEU A 16 -2.25 3.76 -3.38
CA LEU A 16 -1.08 3.89 -4.24
C LEU A 16 -0.32 5.19 -3.94
N THR A 17 -1.01 6.33 -3.92
CA THR A 17 -0.33 7.64 -3.81
C THR A 17 0.27 7.89 -2.44
N ILE A 18 -0.36 7.43 -1.35
CA ILE A 18 0.21 7.59 -0.01
C ILE A 18 1.41 6.65 0.17
N ASN A 19 1.32 5.40 -0.31
CA ASN A 19 2.47 4.49 -0.30
C ASN A 19 3.64 5.08 -1.11
N PHE A 20 3.36 5.65 -2.29
CA PHE A 20 4.38 6.35 -3.07
C PHE A 20 5.00 7.53 -2.31
N GLY A 21 4.20 8.30 -1.57
CA GLY A 21 4.68 9.39 -0.70
C GLY A 21 5.68 8.90 0.34
N PHE A 22 5.37 7.79 1.02
CA PHE A 22 6.32 7.20 1.95
C PHE A 22 7.56 6.63 1.25
N PHE A 23 7.41 6.01 0.08
CA PHE A 23 8.50 5.32 -0.62
C PHE A 23 9.52 6.29 -1.25
N ILE A 24 9.11 7.48 -1.69
CA ILE A 24 9.98 8.39 -2.42
C ILE A 24 10.99 9.07 -1.48
N GLY A 25 12.28 8.97 -1.81
CA GLY A 25 13.37 9.53 -1.01
C GLY A 25 14.63 8.68 -1.08
N ASP A 26 15.68 9.14 -0.40
CA ASP A 26 16.87 8.31 -0.17
C ASP A 26 16.55 7.19 0.81
N ILE A 27 16.61 5.95 0.31
CA ILE A 27 16.13 4.72 0.95
C ILE A 27 16.65 4.49 2.37
N ASP A 28 17.84 4.99 2.69
CA ASP A 28 18.53 4.78 3.96
C ASP A 28 18.49 6.01 4.87
N ASN A 29 17.86 7.12 4.46
CA ASN A 29 17.75 8.35 5.25
C ASN A 29 16.40 8.43 5.98
N PRO A 30 16.36 8.26 7.32
CA PRO A 30 15.11 8.33 8.09
C PRO A 30 14.36 9.66 7.98
N ASP A 31 15.07 10.78 7.74
CA ASP A 31 14.46 12.11 7.70
C ASP A 31 13.58 12.31 6.44
N HIS A 32 13.75 11.46 5.42
CA HIS A 32 12.96 11.51 4.19
C HIS A 32 11.65 10.73 4.31
N HIS A 33 11.51 9.85 5.31
CA HIS A 33 10.42 8.88 5.38
C HIS A 33 9.56 9.15 6.63
N ASN A 34 8.33 9.62 6.42
CA ASN A 34 7.46 9.99 7.52
C ASN A 34 6.66 8.79 8.04
N VAL A 35 6.76 8.52 9.35
CA VAL A 35 5.98 7.49 10.04
C VAL A 35 4.47 7.60 9.78
N TYR A 36 3.92 8.82 9.75
CA TYR A 36 2.50 9.03 9.51
C TYR A 36 2.06 8.60 8.11
N GLU A 37 2.95 8.71 7.11
CA GLU A 37 2.67 8.26 5.75
C GLU A 37 2.68 6.74 5.66
N LEU A 38 3.59 6.05 6.36
CA LEU A 38 3.60 4.59 6.44
C LEU A 38 2.30 4.03 7.06
N TYR A 39 1.89 4.60 8.20
CA TYR A 39 0.65 4.18 8.86
C TYR A 39 -0.60 4.55 8.05
N ALA A 40 -0.61 5.73 7.42
CA ALA A 40 -1.70 6.11 6.52
C ALA A 40 -1.76 5.18 5.30
N ALA A 41 -0.61 4.83 4.69
CA ALA A 41 -0.54 3.88 3.59
C ALA A 41 -1.14 2.54 4.00
N LEU A 42 -0.77 2.02 5.18
CA LEU A 42 -1.32 0.78 5.71
C LEU A 42 -2.84 0.85 5.92
N VAL A 43 -3.34 1.88 6.62
CA VAL A 43 -4.78 2.00 6.92
C VAL A 43 -5.60 2.14 5.64
N ILE A 44 -5.16 2.97 4.70
CA ILE A 44 -5.87 3.17 3.43
C ILE A 44 -5.80 1.91 2.57
N SER A 45 -4.68 1.19 2.56
CA SER A 45 -4.55 -0.09 1.86
C SER A 45 -5.51 -1.13 2.43
N LEU A 46 -5.63 -1.24 3.76
CA LEU A 46 -6.60 -2.14 4.41
C LEU A 46 -8.05 -1.79 4.04
N ILE A 47 -8.41 -0.51 3.98
CA ILE A 47 -9.74 -0.08 3.54
C ILE A 47 -9.97 -0.50 2.08
N ALA A 48 -9.00 -0.27 1.20
CA ALA A 48 -9.08 -0.70 -0.20
C ALA A 48 -9.25 -2.23 -0.32
N THR A 49 -8.56 -2.99 0.52
CA THR A 49 -8.68 -4.45 0.58
C THR A 49 -10.08 -4.88 1.04
N VAL A 50 -10.63 -4.27 2.09
CA VAL A 50 -12.00 -4.55 2.55
C VAL A 50 -13.03 -4.25 1.46
N LEU A 51 -12.87 -3.16 0.73
CA LEU A 51 -13.77 -2.81 -0.38
C LEU A 51 -13.72 -3.79 -1.55
N LYS A 52 -12.63 -4.55 -1.70
CA LYS A 52 -12.50 -5.63 -2.69
C LYS A 52 -13.20 -6.91 -2.25
N PHE A 53 -13.51 -7.08 -0.96
CA PHE A 53 -14.32 -8.21 -0.50
C PHE A 53 -15.76 -8.04 -0.97
N GLY A 54 -16.22 -8.98 -1.80
CA GLY A 54 -17.58 -9.00 -2.33
C GLY A 54 -17.63 -9.24 -3.83
N ASP A 55 -16.55 -8.93 -4.55
CA ASP A 55 -16.41 -9.26 -5.95
C ASP A 55 -16.03 -10.74 -6.13
N ARG A 56 -16.91 -11.50 -6.79
CA ARG A 56 -16.73 -12.93 -7.07
C ARG A 56 -16.15 -13.22 -8.45
N THR A 57 -15.79 -12.19 -9.21
CA THR A 57 -15.17 -12.35 -10.53
C THR A 57 -13.71 -12.79 -10.40
N HIS A 58 -13.17 -13.39 -11.46
CA HIS A 58 -11.74 -13.75 -11.50
C HIS A 58 -10.84 -12.50 -11.38
N ILE A 59 -11.26 -11.37 -11.96
CA ILE A 59 -10.53 -10.09 -11.85
C ILE A 59 -10.58 -9.57 -10.41
N GLY A 60 -11.75 -9.61 -9.76
CA GLY A 60 -11.90 -9.27 -8.35
C GLY A 60 -11.00 -10.09 -7.43
N ALA A 61 -10.85 -11.39 -7.68
CA ALA A 61 -9.94 -12.25 -6.93
C ALA A 61 -8.46 -11.83 -7.09
N VAL A 62 -8.03 -11.45 -8.30
CA VAL A 62 -6.66 -10.97 -8.55
C VAL A 62 -6.44 -9.58 -7.95
N LEU A 63 -7.43 -8.68 -8.02
CA LEU A 63 -7.40 -7.38 -7.35
C LEU A 63 -7.27 -7.54 -5.84
N LEU A 64 -7.99 -8.48 -5.24
CA LEU A 64 -7.89 -8.79 -3.82
C LEU A 64 -6.49 -9.33 -3.48
N ALA A 65 -5.94 -10.25 -4.29
CA ALA A 65 -4.61 -10.80 -4.07
C ALA A 65 -3.52 -9.71 -4.08
N THR A 66 -3.56 -8.77 -5.02
CA THR A 66 -2.59 -7.65 -5.06
C THR A 66 -2.72 -6.74 -3.83
N SER A 67 -3.94 -6.49 -3.36
CA SER A 67 -4.21 -5.76 -2.12
C SER A 67 -3.62 -6.46 -0.88
N LEU A 68 -3.81 -7.77 -0.76
CA LEU A 68 -3.28 -8.54 0.36
C LEU A 68 -1.76 -8.56 0.39
N VAL A 69 -1.10 -8.62 -0.77
CA VAL A 69 0.36 -8.51 -0.86
C VAL A 69 0.82 -7.13 -0.38
N ALA A 70 0.13 -6.06 -0.77
CA ALA A 70 0.44 -4.71 -0.29
C ALA A 70 0.29 -4.61 1.24
N ASP A 71 -0.82 -5.13 1.79
CA ASP A 71 -1.10 -5.09 3.22
C ASP A 71 -0.05 -5.86 4.02
N VAL A 72 0.33 -7.07 3.60
CA VAL A 72 1.36 -7.86 4.30
C VAL A 72 2.68 -7.10 4.36
N GLN A 73 3.11 -6.52 3.24
CA GLN A 73 4.33 -5.73 3.16
C GLN A 73 4.29 -4.49 4.07
N LEU A 74 3.19 -3.73 4.04
CA LEU A 74 3.00 -2.53 4.88
C LEU A 74 2.88 -2.86 6.37
N ILE A 75 2.24 -3.97 6.72
CA ILE A 75 2.15 -4.46 8.11
C ILE A 75 3.55 -4.79 8.62
N ILE A 76 4.35 -5.55 7.85
CA ILE A 76 5.70 -5.92 8.26
C ILE A 76 6.55 -4.64 8.44
N ALA A 77 6.46 -3.69 7.50
CA ALA A 77 7.15 -2.41 7.59
C ALA A 77 6.77 -1.62 8.85
N ALA A 78 5.47 -1.51 9.14
CA ALA A 78 4.97 -0.82 10.32
C ALA A 78 5.39 -1.51 11.64
N VAL A 79 5.38 -2.85 11.67
CA VAL A 79 5.85 -3.63 12.83
C VAL A 79 7.33 -3.40 13.07
N ILE A 80 8.16 -3.45 12.02
CA ILE A 80 9.61 -3.20 12.15
C ILE A 80 9.85 -1.78 12.68
N TRP A 81 9.17 -0.76 12.13
CA TRP A 81 9.25 0.61 12.64
C TRP A 81 8.90 0.67 14.13
N GLY A 82 7.75 0.10 14.51
CA GLY A 82 7.25 0.12 15.89
C GLY A 82 8.20 -0.55 16.88
N VAL A 83 8.76 -1.71 16.51
CA VAL A 83 9.76 -2.43 17.32
C VAL A 83 11.04 -1.61 17.45
N VAL A 84 11.50 -0.98 16.37
CA VAL A 84 12.77 -0.25 16.39
C VAL A 84 12.68 1.00 17.28
N GLU A 85 11.61 1.77 17.16
CA GLU A 85 11.41 2.99 17.95
C GLU A 85 11.11 2.74 19.44
N HIS A 86 10.37 1.67 19.76
CA HIS A 86 9.82 1.50 21.11
C HIS A 86 10.44 0.34 21.90
N VAL A 87 11.09 -0.62 21.23
CA VAL A 87 11.65 -1.82 21.87
C VAL A 87 13.16 -1.81 21.81
N THR A 88 13.74 -1.50 20.65
CA THR A 88 15.20 -1.46 20.51
C THR A 88 15.73 -0.09 20.92
N GLN A 89 16.73 -0.05 21.80
CA GLN A 89 17.38 1.21 22.19
C GLN A 89 18.41 1.71 21.16
N THR A 90 18.42 1.13 19.96
CA THR A 90 19.40 1.44 18.90
C THR A 90 19.02 2.64 18.05
N GLY A 91 17.75 3.08 18.10
CA GLY A 91 17.20 4.12 17.21
C GLY A 91 17.09 3.67 15.75
N MET A 92 16.56 4.56 14.90
CA MET A 92 16.36 4.30 13.48
C MET A 92 17.70 4.37 12.71
N THR A 93 18.31 3.21 12.48
CA THR A 93 19.56 3.13 11.70
C THR A 93 19.29 3.14 10.19
N PRO A 94 20.26 3.57 9.35
CA PRO A 94 20.10 3.56 7.90
C PRO A 94 19.75 2.17 7.31
N HIS A 95 20.31 1.11 7.88
CA HIS A 95 20.03 -0.26 7.46
C HIS A 95 18.56 -0.66 7.73
N VAL A 96 18.04 -0.30 8.91
CA VAL A 96 16.64 -0.58 9.26
C VAL A 96 15.70 0.24 8.39
N MET A 97 16.01 1.53 8.18
CA MET A 97 15.21 2.39 7.30
C MET A 97 15.13 1.80 5.90
N ALA A 98 16.28 1.39 5.34
CA ALA A 98 16.31 0.75 4.03
C ALA A 98 15.46 -0.52 3.95
N ALA A 99 15.40 -1.31 5.02
CA ALA A 99 14.53 -2.48 5.09
C ALA A 99 13.04 -2.10 5.07
N ILE A 100 12.64 -1.09 5.84
CA ILE A 100 11.25 -0.60 5.90
C ILE A 100 10.83 -0.04 4.53
N VAL A 101 11.65 0.82 3.93
CA VAL A 101 11.38 1.43 2.63
C VAL A 101 11.35 0.39 1.52
N SER A 102 12.22 -0.64 1.58
CA SER A 102 12.20 -1.76 0.64
C SER A 102 10.90 -2.55 0.70
N LEU A 103 10.38 -2.84 1.90
CA LEU A 103 9.06 -3.47 2.09
C LEU A 103 7.94 -2.59 1.51
N SER A 104 7.98 -1.28 1.78
CA SER A 104 7.02 -0.34 1.17
C SER A 104 7.11 -0.31 -0.35
N GLY A 105 8.31 -0.45 -0.93
CA GLY A 105 8.51 -0.59 -2.37
C GLY A 105 7.82 -1.84 -2.94
N GLY A 106 7.86 -2.95 -2.21
CA GLY A 106 7.08 -4.15 -2.55
C GLY A 106 5.58 -3.89 -2.53
N ALA A 107 5.09 -3.21 -1.50
CA ALA A 107 3.70 -2.79 -1.43
C ALA A 107 3.30 -1.81 -2.55
N LEU A 108 4.21 -0.92 -2.95
CA LEU A 108 3.99 0.03 -4.02
C LEU A 108 3.77 -0.68 -5.35
N LEU A 109 4.60 -1.67 -5.68
CA LEU A 109 4.43 -2.50 -6.88
C LEU A 109 3.08 -3.25 -6.88
N ALA A 110 2.66 -3.75 -5.72
CA ALA A 110 1.37 -4.40 -5.57
C ALA A 110 0.20 -3.40 -5.81
N ASN A 111 0.29 -2.19 -5.27
CA ASN A 111 -0.69 -1.12 -5.49
C ASN A 111 -0.74 -0.65 -6.96
N ILE A 112 0.41 -0.53 -7.63
CA ILE A 112 0.47 -0.23 -9.07
C ILE A 112 -0.25 -1.31 -9.86
N THR A 113 0.01 -2.59 -9.55
CA THR A 113 -0.65 -3.72 -10.20
C THR A 113 -2.16 -3.66 -10.00
N SER A 114 -2.63 -3.34 -8.78
CA SER A 114 -4.06 -3.14 -8.49
C SER A 114 -4.68 -2.04 -9.36
N VAL A 115 -4.01 -0.89 -9.51
CA VAL A 115 -4.50 0.23 -10.34
C VAL A 115 -4.55 -0.17 -11.82
N VAL A 116 -3.52 -0.85 -12.32
CA VAL A 116 -3.47 -1.31 -13.72
C VAL A 116 -4.63 -2.28 -14.01
N LEU A 117 -4.87 -3.26 -13.14
CA LEU A 117 -5.98 -4.20 -13.27
C LEU A 117 -7.34 -3.48 -13.27
N PHE A 118 -7.53 -2.51 -12.39
CA PHE A 118 -8.74 -1.69 -12.33
C PHE A 118 -8.98 -0.89 -13.63
N VAL A 119 -7.92 -0.32 -14.21
CA VAL A 119 -8.01 0.39 -15.51
C VAL A 119 -8.37 -0.57 -16.63
N ILE A 120 -7.75 -1.75 -16.68
CA ILE A 120 -8.05 -2.78 -17.68
C ILE A 120 -9.52 -3.21 -17.59
N GLU A 121 -10.00 -3.53 -16.39
CA GLU A 121 -11.40 -3.89 -16.14
C GLU A 121 -12.36 -2.81 -16.64
N THR A 122 -12.10 -1.56 -16.28
CA THR A 122 -12.91 -0.40 -16.69
C THR A 122 -12.92 -0.22 -18.21
N SER A 123 -11.81 -0.53 -18.89
CA SER A 123 -11.72 -0.45 -20.36
C SER A 123 -12.52 -1.54 -21.07
N MET A 124 -12.56 -2.75 -20.51
CA MET A 124 -13.31 -3.88 -21.07
C MET A 124 -14.81 -3.69 -20.95
N MET A 125 -15.29 -3.07 -19.86
CA MET A 125 -16.71 -2.74 -19.67
C MET A 125 -17.28 -1.73 -20.70
N ARG A 126 -16.41 -1.04 -21.45
CA ARG A 126 -16.84 -0.08 -22.50
C ARG A 126 -17.06 -0.74 -23.87
N ARG A 127 -16.73 -2.02 -24.04
CA ARG A 127 -16.97 -2.81 -25.25
C ARG A 127 -18.15 -3.75 -25.03
#